data_AF-A0A7G5MZD5-F1
#
_entry.id   AF-A0A7G5MZD5-F1
#
_cell.length_a   1.000
_cell.length_b   1.000
_cell.length_c   1.000
_cell.angle_alpha   90.00
_cell.angle_beta   90.00
_cell.angle_gamma   90.00
#
_symmetry.space_group_name_H-M   'P 1'
#
loop_
_entity.id
_entity.type
_entity.pdbx_description
1 polymer ?
#
loop_
_entity_poly.entity_id
_entity_poly.type
_entity_poly.pdbx_seq_one_letter_code
_entity_poly.pdbx_strand_id
1 'polypeptide(L)' 'MKTKIKDYKLAIFFALYSVFTIICGCLSWMFSKLRILMFQIWYQVTAVIWFILAVTVIVLLIRLLRLNKLKNEIKHWKE' A
#
# COMPACT_ATOMS: atom_id res chain seq x y z
N MET A 1 20.99 -5.83 -3.44
CA MET A 1 20.49 -6.55 -2.24
C MET A 1 19.65 -5.69 -1.28
N LYS A 2 19.88 -4.36 -1.17
CA LYS A 2 19.16 -3.48 -0.21
C LYS A 2 17.66 -3.26 -0.49
N THR A 3 17.18 -3.37 -1.73
CA THR A 3 15.75 -3.17 -2.07
C THR A 3 14.86 -4.29 -1.53
N LYS A 4 15.27 -5.56 -1.66
CA LYS A 4 14.49 -6.72 -1.18
C LYS A 4 14.22 -6.70 0.34
N ILE A 5 15.12 -6.08 1.11
CA ILE A 5 14.99 -5.92 2.57
C ILE A 5 13.93 -4.85 2.91
N LYS A 6 13.65 -3.92 2.00
CA LYS A 6 12.63 -2.89 2.24
C LYS A 6 11.23 -3.46 1.98
N ASP A 7 11.10 -4.30 0.96
CA ASP A 7 9.84 -4.95 0.59
C ASP A 7 9.36 -5.97 1.63
N TYR A 8 10.25 -6.78 2.22
CA TYR A 8 9.83 -7.72 3.29
C TYR A 8 9.28 -6.99 4.52
N LYS A 9 9.90 -5.86 4.88
CA LYS A 9 9.50 -5.06 6.04
C LYS A 9 8.10 -4.47 5.82
N LEU A 10 7.82 -4.05 4.59
CA LEU A 10 6.53 -3.51 4.16
C LEU A 10 5.45 -4.60 4.12
N ALA A 11 5.81 -5.80 3.66
CA ALA A 11 4.92 -6.97 3.67
C ALA A 11 4.53 -7.40 5.10
N ILE A 12 5.48 -7.44 6.04
CA ILE A 12 5.20 -7.71 7.46
C ILE A 12 4.28 -6.63 8.04
N PHE A 13 4.52 -5.37 7.70
CA PHE A 13 3.68 -4.25 8.16
C PHE A 13 2.24 -4.40 7.65
N PHE A 14 2.07 -4.82 6.39
CA PHE A 14 0.77 -5.10 5.79
C PHE A 14 0.06 -6.28 6.45
N ALA A 15 0.80 -7.36 6.76
CA ALA A 15 0.25 -8.53 7.44
C ALA A 15 -0.24 -8.18 8.85
N LEU A 16 0.58 -7.44 9.62
CA LEU A 16 0.19 -6.94 10.95
C LEU A 16 -1.02 -6.02 10.88
N TYR A 17 -1.08 -5.14 9.88
CA TYR A 17 -2.23 -4.26 9.67
C TYR A 17 -3.52 -5.01 9.34
N SER A 18 -3.44 -6.06 8.53
CA SER A 18 -4.59 -6.91 8.18
C SER A 18 -5.16 -7.59 9.41
N VAL A 19 -4.29 -8.19 10.25
CA VAL A 19 -4.70 -8.81 11.51
C VAL A 19 -5.33 -7.77 12.45
N PHE A 20 -4.71 -6.59 12.58
CA PHE A 20 -5.23 -5.49 13.39
C PHE A 20 -6.61 -5.02 12.91
N THR A 21 -6.80 -4.93 11.59
CA THR A 21 -8.07 -4.55 10.97
C THR A 21 -9.18 -5.55 11.29
N ILE A 22 -8.90 -6.84 11.21
CA ILE A 22 -9.88 -7.90 11.51
C ILE A 22 -10.28 -7.83 13.00
N ILE A 23 -9.32 -7.66 13.90
CA ILE A 23 -9.56 -7.53 15.34
C ILE A 23 -10.39 -6.27 15.64
N CYS A 24 -10.06 -5.14 15.03
CA CYS A 24 -10.77 -3.87 15.22
C CYS A 24 -12.21 -3.92 14.68
N GLY A 25 -12.44 -4.59 13.54
CA GLY A 25 -13.77 -4.84 13.01
C GLY A 25 -14.63 -5.72 13.93
N CYS A 26 -14.02 -6.77 14.49
CA CYS A 26 -14.70 -7.66 15.44
C CYS A 26 -15.08 -6.93 16.75
N LEU A 27 -14.17 -6.13 17.30
CA LEU A 27 -14.43 -5.30 18.49
C LEU A 27 -15.48 -4.21 18.24
N SER A 28 -15.51 -3.61 17.05
CA SER A 28 -16.50 -2.58 16.68
C SER A 28 -17.92 -3.13 16.61
N TRP A 29 -18.09 -4.41 16.25
CA TRP A 29 -19.39 -5.08 16.30
C TRP A 29 -19.90 -5.26 17.73
N MET A 30 -18.98 -5.52 18.67
CA MET A 30 -19.32 -5.84 20.07
C MET A 30 -19.61 -4.59 20.92
N PHE A 31 -19.02 -3.42 20.59
CA PHE A 31 -19.17 -2.19 21.38
C PHE A 31 -19.97 -1.09 20.63
N SER A 32 -21.30 -1.05 20.83
CA SER A 32 -22.18 -0.04 20.24
C SER A 32 -21.86 1.42 20.60
N LYS A 33 -21.40 1.69 21.84
CA LYS A 33 -21.15 3.06 22.33
C LYS A 33 -19.81 3.65 21.88
N LEU A 34 -18.78 2.82 21.71
CA LEU A 34 -17.46 3.25 21.19
C LEU A 34 -17.33 3.12 19.67
N ARG A 35 -18.36 2.57 19.00
CA ARG A 35 -18.35 2.26 17.57
C ARG A 35 -17.95 3.44 16.69
N ILE A 36 -18.51 4.63 16.95
CA ILE A 36 -18.26 5.82 16.13
C ILE A 36 -16.80 6.24 16.19
N LEU A 37 -16.22 6.26 17.39
CA LEU A 37 -14.84 6.66 17.63
C LEU A 37 -13.85 5.63 17.05
N MET A 38 -14.15 4.33 17.21
CA MET A 38 -13.39 3.25 16.58
C MET A 38 -13.46 3.29 15.05
N PHE A 39 -14.64 3.54 14.47
CA PHE A 39 -14.80 3.66 13.02
C PHE A 39 -14.00 4.83 12.47
N GLN A 40 -13.97 5.96 13.17
CA GLN A 40 -13.23 7.13 12.73
C GLN A 40 -11.72 6.86 12.70
N ILE A 41 -11.18 6.22 13.75
CA ILE A 41 -9.78 5.79 13.80
C ILE A 41 -9.49 4.76 12.71
N TRP A 42 -10.36 3.77 12.54
CA TRP A 42 -10.18 2.71 11.55
C TRP A 42 -10.19 3.25 10.11
N TYR A 43 -11.10 4.18 9.82
CA TYR A 43 -11.18 4.86 8.54
C TYR A 43 -9.94 5.71 8.27
N GLN A 44 -9.47 6.44 9.29
CA GLN A 44 -8.28 7.28 9.16
C GLN A 44 -7.02 6.45 8.87
N VAL A 45 -6.83 5.32 9.58
CA VAL A 45 -5.69 4.43 9.31
C VAL A 45 -5.82 3.78 7.92
N THR A 46 -7.03 3.39 7.51
CA THR A 46 -7.29 2.86 6.17
C THR A 46 -6.96 3.89 5.09
N ALA A 47 -7.36 5.15 5.27
CA ALA A 47 -7.07 6.22 4.32
C ALA A 47 -5.56 6.46 4.17
N VAL A 48 -4.79 6.44 5.26
CA VAL A 48 -3.32 6.58 5.23
C VAL A 48 -2.68 5.43 4.44
N ILE A 49 -3.18 4.20 4.59
CA ILE A 49 -2.64 3.04 3.87
C ILE A 49 -2.96 3.11 2.38
N TRP A 50 -4.19 3.49 2.02
CA TRP A 50 -4.55 3.76 0.63
C TRP A 50 -3.68 4.85 0.03
N PHE A 51 -3.36 5.90 0.78
CA PHE A 51 -2.45 6.95 0.35
C PHE A 51 -1.04 6.42 0.06
N ILE A 52 -0.46 5.63 0.98
CA ILE A 52 0.87 5.02 0.79
C ILE A 52 0.87 4.07 -0.41
N LEU A 53 -0.19 3.28 -0.57
CA LEU A 53 -0.34 2.37 -1.70
C LEU A 53 -0.40 3.14 -3.03
N ALA A 54 -1.19 4.22 -3.09
CA ALA A 54 -1.30 5.08 -4.26
C ALA A 54 0.05 5.71 -4.63
N VAL A 55 0.79 6.23 -3.65
CA VAL A 55 2.15 6.77 -3.87
C VAL A 55 3.08 5.68 -4.43
N THR A 56 3.01 4.46 -3.90
CA THR A 56 3.83 3.33 -4.37
C THR A 56 3.52 3.00 -5.83
N VAL A 57 2.23 2.95 -6.21
CA VAL A 57 1.78 2.70 -7.59
C VAL A 57 2.25 3.82 -8.52
N ILE A 58 2.15 5.09 -8.12
CA ILE A 58 2.62 6.23 -8.92
C ILE A 58 4.13 6.13 -9.19
N VAL A 59 4.94 5.85 -8.17
CA VAL A 59 6.40 5.67 -8.34
C VAL A 59 6.70 4.50 -9.28
N LEU A 60 5.95 3.40 -9.18
CA LEU A 60 6.08 2.25 -10.07
C LEU A 60 5.72 2.60 -11.52
N LEU A 61 4.63 3.35 -11.73
CA LEU A 61 4.19 3.84 -13.03
C LEU A 61 5.24 4.75 -13.68
N ILE A 62 5.82 5.68 -12.92
CA ILE A 62 6.90 6.55 -13.43
C ILE A 62 8.10 5.71 -13.86
N ARG A 63 8.50 4.71 -13.06
CA ARG A 63 9.59 3.79 -13.43
C ARG A 63 9.26 3.00 -14.69
N LEU A 64 8.04 2.50 -14.81
CA LEU A 64 7.57 1.78 -15.99
C LEU A 64 7.57 2.67 -17.23
N LEU A 65 7.10 3.91 -17.14
CA LEU A 65 7.16 4.88 -18.24
C LEU A 65 8.59 5.13 -18.71
N ARG A 66 9.53 5.29 -17.76
CA ARG A 66 10.95 5.48 -18.07
C ARG A 66 11.55 4.25 -18.77
N LEU A 67 11.21 3.05 -18.30
CA LEU A 67 11.63 1.79 -18.93
C LEU A 67 11.03 1.62 -20.33
N ASN A 68 9.76 1.98 -20.51
CA ASN A 68 9.09 1.86 -21.80
C ASN A 68 9.70 2.83 -22.84
N LYS A 69 10.09 4.03 -22.41
CA LYS A 69 10.81 5.00 -23.25
C LYS A 69 12.17 4.46 -23.70
N LEU A 70 12.96 3.90 -22.77
CA LEU A 70 14.24 3.23 -23.07
C LEU A 70 14.04 2.04 -24.02
N LYS A 71 13.02 1.23 -23.80
CA LYS A 71 12.70 0.08 -24.65
C LYS A 71 12.37 0.53 -26.08
N ASN A 72 11.64 1.63 -26.25
CA ASN A 72 11.35 2.19 -27.57
C ASN A 72 12.60 2.71 -28.27
N GLU A 73 13.51 3.41 -27.57
CA GLU A 73 14.80 3.82 -28.16
C GLU A 73 15.64 2.62 -28.60
N ILE A 74 15.77 1.58 -27.77
CA ILE A 74 16.53 0.38 -28.13
C ILE A 74 15.93 -0.33 -29.36
N LYS A 75 14.60 -0.28 -29.50
CA LYS A 75 13.91 -0.87 -30.65
C LYS A 75 14.22 -0.10 -31.94
N HIS A 76 14.28 1.23 -31.87
CA HIS A 76 14.63 2.10 -32.99
C HIS A 76 16.08 1.94 -33.47
N TRP A 77 17.01 1.54 -32.61
CA TRP A 77 18.41 1.26 -32.99
C TRP A 77 18.64 -0.13 -33.59
N LYS A 78 17.61 -1.01 -33.57
CA LYS A 78 17.70 -2.39 -34.08
C LYS A 78 17.08 -2.55 -35.49
N GLU A 79 16.31 -1.57 -35.95
CA GLU A 79 15.91 -1.39 -37.36
C GLU A 79 17.00 -0.63 -38.13
#